data_AF-A0A928SQI7-F1
#
_entry.id   AF-A0A928SQI7-F1
#
_cell.length_a   1.000
_cell.length_b   1.000
_cell.length_c   1.000
_cell.angle_alpha   90.00
_cell.angle_beta   90.00
_cell.angle_gamma   90.00
#
_symmetry.space_group_name_H-M   'P 1'
#
loop_
_entity.id
_entity.type
_entity.pdbx_description
1 polymer ?
#
loop_
_entity_poly.entity_id
_entity_poly.type
_entity_poly.pdbx_seq_one_letter_code
_entity_poly.pdbx_strand_id
1 'polypeptide(L)'
;MSKAQRKTSNDRRATHRSNARAFASLDRRAKAVELRLAGASYRRIATQLGVNVSNAFRLVQRALADAHRLVREDADRLVQLELMRMDRCVQKLERGLNSRDDETVARAVRELVRVSASRRRLLGLDQPAQLHVAGVPTAGVFIGWSDEDLERFVKTGEHPDRRLPPQAILLPKLEELDQADNQGTEKP
;
A
#
# COMPACT_ATOMS: atom_id res chain seq x y z
N MET A 1 47.31 22.46 -7.04
CA MET A 1 46.37 21.52 -6.40
C MET A 1 46.31 20.21 -7.19
N SER A 2 46.50 19.08 -6.52
CA SER A 2 46.65 17.75 -7.15
C SER A 2 45.35 17.27 -7.82
N LYS A 3 45.47 16.53 -8.95
CA LYS A 3 44.32 15.93 -9.67
C LYS A 3 43.44 15.05 -8.75
N ALA A 4 44.03 14.41 -7.74
CA ALA A 4 43.32 13.62 -6.74
C ALA A 4 42.42 14.48 -5.82
N GLN A 5 42.89 15.67 -5.41
CA GLN A 5 42.13 16.61 -4.57
C GLN A 5 40.97 17.26 -5.35
N ARG A 6 41.13 17.45 -6.67
CA ARG A 6 40.07 17.95 -7.56
C ARG A 6 38.93 16.94 -7.73
N LYS A 7 39.26 15.64 -7.87
CA LYS A 7 38.26 14.56 -8.04
C LYS A 7 37.39 14.38 -6.80
N THR A 8 37.98 14.36 -5.60
CA THR A 8 37.25 14.20 -4.33
C THR A 8 36.36 15.40 -3.98
N SER A 9 36.79 16.62 -4.34
CA SER A 9 35.98 17.84 -4.16
C SER A 9 34.74 17.86 -5.07
N ASN A 10 34.88 17.44 -6.33
CA ASN A 10 33.77 17.38 -7.28
C ASN A 10 32.70 16.35 -6.86
N ASP A 11 33.13 15.20 -6.33
CA ASP A 11 32.24 14.12 -5.90
C ASP A 11 31.35 14.54 -4.71
N ARG A 12 31.94 15.22 -3.71
CA ARG A 12 31.21 15.78 -2.56
C ARG A 12 30.18 16.85 -2.99
N ARG A 13 30.48 17.63 -4.01
CA ARG A 13 29.57 18.67 -4.52
C ARG A 13 28.39 18.07 -5.29
N ALA A 14 28.62 16.96 -5.99
CA ALA A 14 27.56 16.22 -6.68
C ALA A 14 26.56 15.59 -5.68
N THR A 15 27.05 14.96 -4.61
CA THR A 15 26.20 14.34 -3.58
C THR A 15 25.40 15.37 -2.77
N HIS A 16 26.00 16.53 -2.44
CA HIS A 16 25.26 17.59 -1.76
C HIS A 16 24.11 18.15 -2.62
N ARG A 17 24.33 18.28 -3.94
CA ARG A 17 23.30 18.75 -4.88
C ARG A 17 22.18 17.72 -5.06
N SER A 18 22.48 16.42 -5.05
CA SER A 18 21.44 15.38 -5.09
C SER A 18 20.60 15.38 -3.80
N ASN A 19 21.23 15.52 -2.64
CA ASN A 19 20.53 15.62 -1.36
C ASN A 19 19.61 16.86 -1.32
N ALA A 20 20.10 18.03 -1.73
CA ALA A 20 19.29 19.25 -1.79
C ALA A 20 18.06 19.09 -2.69
N ARG A 21 18.20 18.42 -3.86
CA ARG A 21 17.05 18.12 -4.73
C ARG A 21 16.08 17.13 -4.09
N ALA A 22 16.58 16.13 -3.37
CA ALA A 22 15.76 15.16 -2.66
C ALA A 22 14.93 15.84 -1.55
N PHE A 23 15.55 16.71 -0.75
CA PHE A 23 14.86 17.51 0.26
C PHE A 23 13.79 18.42 -0.35
N ALA A 24 14.11 19.14 -1.41
CA ALA A 24 13.11 19.98 -2.10
C ALA A 24 11.94 19.16 -2.67
N SER A 25 12.19 17.92 -3.11
CA SER A 25 11.15 17.00 -3.57
C SER A 25 10.28 16.48 -2.42
N LEU A 26 10.86 16.19 -1.26
CA LEU A 26 10.13 15.82 -0.04
C LEU A 26 9.22 16.95 0.44
N ASP A 27 9.75 18.17 0.49
CA ASP A 27 9.02 19.35 0.97
C ASP A 27 7.81 19.67 0.09
N ARG A 28 7.97 19.61 -1.24
CA ARG A 28 6.84 19.76 -2.18
C ARG A 28 5.77 18.68 -2.01
N ARG A 29 6.16 17.44 -1.70
CA ARG A 29 5.23 16.34 -1.44
C ARG A 29 4.43 16.57 -0.17
N ALA A 30 5.11 16.99 0.91
CA ALA A 30 4.45 17.36 2.16
C ALA A 30 3.41 18.47 1.93
N LYS A 31 3.80 19.54 1.24
CA LYS A 31 2.90 20.65 0.91
C LYS A 31 1.71 20.23 0.06
N ALA A 32 1.92 19.35 -0.93
CA ALA A 32 0.84 18.83 -1.77
C ALA A 32 -0.21 18.05 -0.96
N VAL A 33 0.23 17.24 0.02
CA VAL A 33 -0.68 16.50 0.91
C VAL A 33 -1.40 17.43 1.88
N GLU A 34 -0.72 18.39 2.50
CA GLU A 34 -1.37 19.39 3.37
C GLU A 34 -2.52 20.11 2.66
N LEU A 35 -2.26 20.57 1.43
CA LEU A 35 -3.28 21.23 0.62
C LEU A 35 -4.42 20.28 0.26
N ARG A 36 -4.12 19.01 -0.01
CA ARG A 36 -5.16 18.01 -0.30
C ARG A 36 -6.02 17.72 0.92
N LEU A 37 -5.43 17.61 2.12
CA LEU A 37 -6.13 17.45 3.39
C LEU A 37 -7.01 18.66 3.70
N ALA A 38 -6.56 19.87 3.35
CA ALA A 38 -7.35 21.09 3.45
C ALA A 38 -8.48 21.21 2.38
N GLY A 39 -8.74 20.15 1.60
CA GLY A 39 -9.82 20.10 0.62
C GLY A 39 -9.50 20.71 -0.75
N ALA A 40 -8.25 21.10 -1.03
CA ALA A 40 -7.89 21.65 -2.33
C ALA A 40 -8.01 20.59 -3.45
N SER A 41 -8.47 21.01 -4.63
CA SER A 41 -8.45 20.18 -5.84
C SER A 41 -7.03 20.08 -6.41
N TYR A 42 -6.73 19.03 -7.19
CA TYR A 42 -5.41 18.87 -7.82
C TYR A 42 -5.03 20.04 -8.72
N ARG A 43 -6.01 20.68 -9.37
CA ARG A 43 -5.77 21.90 -10.17
C ARG A 43 -5.31 23.06 -9.28
N ARG A 44 -5.95 23.27 -8.13
CA ARG A 44 -5.56 24.32 -7.17
C ARG A 44 -4.19 24.04 -6.55
N ILE A 45 -3.90 22.78 -6.24
CA ILE A 45 -2.57 22.35 -5.76
C ILE A 45 -1.50 22.61 -6.82
N ALA A 46 -1.77 22.26 -8.08
CA ALA A 46 -0.89 22.53 -9.21
C ALA A 46 -0.56 24.03 -9.35
N THR A 47 -1.57 24.88 -9.30
CA THR A 47 -1.39 26.34 -9.32
C THR A 47 -0.57 26.83 -8.14
N GLN A 48 -0.87 26.38 -6.92
CA GLN A 48 -0.15 26.81 -5.71
C GLN A 48 1.31 26.34 -5.67
N LEU A 49 1.62 25.18 -6.24
CA LEU A 49 2.97 24.61 -6.25
C LEU A 49 3.75 24.92 -7.54
N GLY A 50 3.15 25.61 -8.51
CA GLY A 50 3.78 25.92 -9.80
C GLY A 50 4.10 24.68 -10.63
N VAL A 51 3.26 23.64 -10.57
CA VAL A 51 3.43 22.38 -11.31
C VAL A 51 2.20 22.09 -12.16
N ASN A 52 2.31 21.16 -13.13
CA ASN A 52 1.13 20.69 -13.86
C ASN A 52 0.23 19.78 -12.98
N VAL A 53 -1.04 19.64 -13.38
CA VAL A 53 -2.06 18.89 -12.63
C VAL A 53 -1.66 17.42 -12.43
N SER A 54 -1.12 16.78 -13.46
CA SER A 54 -0.65 15.39 -13.37
C SER A 54 0.49 15.22 -12.36
N ASN A 55 1.36 16.22 -12.22
CA ASN A 55 2.43 16.21 -11.23
C ASN A 55 1.89 16.46 -9.82
N ALA A 56 0.93 17.36 -9.64
CA ALA A 56 0.25 17.55 -8.36
C ALA A 56 -0.40 16.24 -7.87
N PHE A 57 -1.10 15.53 -8.75
CA PHE A 57 -1.64 14.20 -8.45
C PHE A 57 -0.54 13.22 -8.01
N ARG A 58 0.55 13.11 -8.79
CA ARG A 58 1.66 12.20 -8.50
C ARG A 58 2.36 12.51 -7.17
N LEU A 59 2.51 13.78 -6.81
CA LEU A 59 3.11 14.20 -5.54
C LEU A 59 2.27 13.69 -4.36
N VAL A 60 0.95 13.88 -4.42
CA VAL A 60 0.02 13.39 -3.39
C VAL A 60 0.05 11.87 -3.32
N GLN A 61 -0.09 11.16 -4.45
CA GLN A 61 -0.11 9.69 -4.46
C GLN A 61 1.18 9.08 -3.91
N ARG A 62 2.34 9.64 -4.27
CA ARG A 62 3.64 9.17 -3.75
C ARG A 62 3.75 9.40 -2.25
N ALA A 63 3.33 10.56 -1.76
CA ALA A 63 3.38 10.85 -0.34
C ALA A 63 2.48 9.92 0.49
N LEU A 64 1.26 9.62 -0.01
CA LEU A 64 0.36 8.65 0.62
C LEU A 64 0.94 7.23 0.58
N ALA A 65 1.52 6.81 -0.55
CA ALA A 65 2.16 5.51 -0.68
C ALA A 65 3.37 5.36 0.26
N ASP A 66 4.18 6.41 0.42
CA ASP A 66 5.30 6.42 1.34
C ASP A 66 4.82 6.35 2.81
N ALA A 67 3.77 7.10 3.16
CA ALA A 67 3.16 7.03 4.49
C ALA A 67 2.60 5.63 4.78
N HIS A 68 1.86 5.03 3.83
CA HIS A 68 1.38 3.66 3.96
C HIS A 68 2.50 2.64 4.12
N ARG A 69 3.63 2.84 3.41
CA ARG A 69 4.80 1.98 3.53
C ARG A 69 5.42 2.08 4.91
N LEU A 70 5.63 3.29 5.43
CA LEU A 70 6.17 3.50 6.77
C LEU A 70 5.28 2.85 7.83
N VAL A 71 3.96 3.05 7.74
CA VAL A 71 3.00 2.41 8.66
C VAL A 71 3.08 0.88 8.58
N ARG A 72 3.21 0.30 7.39
CA ARG A 72 3.40 -1.15 7.23
C ARG A 72 4.73 -1.63 7.80
N GLU A 73 5.83 -0.96 7.50
CA GLU A 73 7.16 -1.31 8.03
C GLU A 73 7.18 -1.27 9.56
N ASP A 74 6.54 -0.27 10.17
CA ASP A 74 6.43 -0.17 11.63
C ASP A 74 5.53 -1.26 12.20
N ALA A 75 4.41 -1.59 11.53
CA ALA A 75 3.57 -2.72 11.90
C ALA A 75 4.36 -4.04 11.84
N ASP A 76 5.13 -4.27 10.78
CA ASP A 76 5.97 -5.45 10.62
C ASP A 76 7.05 -5.52 11.71
N ARG A 77 7.69 -4.40 12.05
CA ARG A 77 8.66 -4.33 13.17
C ARG A 77 8.02 -4.69 14.50
N LEU A 78 6.80 -4.22 14.76
CA LEU A 78 6.06 -4.57 15.97
C LEU A 78 5.74 -6.07 16.02
N VAL A 79 5.31 -6.66 14.90
CA VAL A 79 5.10 -8.11 14.79
C VAL A 79 6.40 -8.86 15.07
N GLN A 80 7.53 -8.45 14.49
CA GLN A 80 8.82 -9.08 14.73
C GLN A 80 9.27 -8.99 16.19
N LEU A 81 9.10 -7.84 16.83
CA LEU A 81 9.43 -7.66 18.25
C LEU A 81 8.61 -8.60 19.13
N GLU A 82 7.32 -8.75 18.83
CA GLU A 82 6.43 -9.62 19.58
C GLU A 82 6.77 -11.10 19.35
N LEU A 83 7.12 -11.50 18.12
CA LEU A 83 7.62 -12.84 17.84
C LEU A 83 8.90 -13.15 18.63
N MET A 84 9.85 -12.21 18.71
CA MET A 84 11.07 -12.37 19.52
C MET A 84 10.77 -12.51 21.02
N ARG A 85 9.77 -11.78 21.54
CA ARG A 85 9.32 -11.94 22.93
C ARG A 85 8.72 -13.32 23.16
N MET A 86 7.88 -13.77 22.24
CA MET A 86 7.29 -15.11 22.27
C MET A 86 8.35 -16.21 22.20
N ASP A 87 9.37 -16.08 21.36
CA ASP A 87 10.49 -17.05 21.29
C ASP A 87 11.21 -17.16 22.64
N ARG A 88 11.45 -16.03 23.32
CA ARG A 88 12.04 -16.04 24.67
C ARG A 88 11.12 -16.72 25.69
N CYS A 89 9.80 -16.55 25.57
CA CYS A 89 8.84 -17.26 26.42
C CYS A 89 8.88 -18.77 26.15
N VAL A 90 8.88 -19.18 24.89
CA VAL A 90 8.98 -20.60 24.49
C VAL A 90 10.23 -21.23 25.10
N GLN A 91 11.41 -20.62 24.93
CA GLN A 91 12.66 -21.14 25.50
C GLN A 91 12.61 -21.33 27.03
N LYS A 92 11.90 -20.44 27.75
CA LYS A 92 11.72 -20.58 29.20
C LYS A 92 10.76 -21.70 29.55
N LEU A 93 9.65 -21.82 28.82
CA LEU A 93 8.64 -22.84 29.03
C LEU A 93 9.16 -24.24 28.69
N GLU A 94 9.96 -24.37 27.62
CA GLU A 94 10.62 -25.61 27.22
C GLU A 94 11.53 -26.17 28.32
N ARG A 95 12.22 -25.29 29.07
CA ARG A 95 13.00 -25.74 30.25
C ARG A 95 12.10 -26.35 31.33
N GLY A 96 10.88 -25.83 31.49
CA GLY A 96 9.89 -26.35 32.42
C GLY A 96 9.36 -27.74 32.05
N LEU A 97 9.41 -28.11 30.77
CA LEU A 97 9.02 -29.46 30.30
C LEU A 97 9.96 -30.56 30.81
N ASN A 98 11.20 -30.23 31.18
CA ASN A 98 12.16 -31.17 31.74
C ASN A 98 12.04 -31.32 33.28
N SER A 99 11.03 -30.70 33.89
CA SER A 99 10.77 -30.83 35.33
C SER A 99 10.32 -32.26 35.68
N ARG A 100 10.65 -32.70 36.90
CA ARG A 100 10.11 -33.95 37.49
C ARG A 100 8.73 -33.76 38.14
N ASP A 101 8.28 -32.52 38.24
CA ASP A 101 6.96 -32.17 38.78
C ASP A 101 5.94 -32.08 37.65
N ASP A 102 4.97 -33.00 37.66
CA ASP A 102 3.91 -33.11 36.65
C ASP A 102 3.08 -31.83 36.54
N GLU A 103 2.86 -31.09 37.64
CA GLU A 103 2.10 -29.84 37.59
C GLU A 103 2.88 -28.73 36.86
N THR A 104 4.19 -28.65 37.07
CA THR A 104 5.07 -27.75 36.32
C THR A 104 5.07 -28.08 34.84
N VAL A 105 5.15 -29.36 34.48
CA VAL A 105 5.11 -29.81 33.07
C VAL A 105 3.76 -29.47 32.45
N ALA A 106 2.65 -29.80 33.13
CA ALA A 106 1.31 -29.52 32.65
C ALA A 106 1.08 -28.01 32.44
N ARG A 107 1.58 -27.17 33.35
CA ARG A 107 1.52 -25.71 33.21
C ARG A 107 2.33 -25.23 32.00
N ALA A 108 3.55 -25.73 31.82
CA ALA A 108 4.39 -25.36 30.68
C ALA A 108 3.73 -25.70 29.34
N VAL A 109 3.14 -26.90 29.21
CA VAL A 109 2.40 -27.30 28.01
C VAL A 109 1.22 -26.36 27.74
N ARG A 110 0.40 -26.04 28.75
CA ARG A 110 -0.75 -25.12 28.58
C ARG A 110 -0.31 -23.76 28.08
N GLU A 111 0.75 -23.19 28.64
CA GLU A 111 1.26 -21.89 28.21
C GLU A 111 1.90 -21.93 26.82
N LEU A 112 2.60 -23.01 26.45
CA LEU A 112 3.15 -23.20 25.10
C LEU A 112 2.04 -23.23 24.04
N VAL A 113 0.93 -23.92 24.31
CA VAL A 113 -0.24 -23.94 23.41
C VAL A 113 -0.81 -22.54 23.22
N ARG A 114 -0.89 -21.73 24.29
CA ARG A 114 -1.36 -20.34 24.23
C ARG A 114 -0.42 -19.46 23.41
N VAL A 115 0.89 -19.57 23.63
CA VAL A 115 1.90 -18.83 22.84
C VAL A 115 1.83 -19.22 21.36
N SER A 116 1.69 -20.51 21.06
CA SER A 116 1.54 -21.02 19.69
C SER A 116 0.27 -20.49 19.02
N ALA A 117 -0.87 -20.46 19.72
CA ALA A 117 -2.10 -19.86 19.20
C ALA A 117 -1.94 -18.36 18.90
N SER A 118 -1.29 -17.60 19.79
CA SER A 118 -1.01 -16.18 19.55
C SER A 118 -0.06 -15.96 18.36
N ARG A 119 0.97 -16.79 18.18
CA ARG A 119 1.86 -16.73 17.00
C ARG A 119 1.12 -16.98 15.71
N ARG A 120 0.27 -18.01 15.66
CA ARG A 120 -0.52 -18.32 14.45
C ARG A 120 -1.45 -17.17 14.07
N ARG A 121 -2.05 -16.49 15.05
CA ARG A 121 -2.85 -15.28 14.81
C ARG A 121 -2.03 -14.12 14.28
N LEU A 122 -0.86 -13.83 14.89
CA LEU A 122 0.03 -12.75 14.42
C LEU A 122 0.54 -12.99 12.98
N LEU A 123 0.79 -14.24 12.63
CA LEU A 123 1.26 -14.65 11.30
C LEU A 123 0.12 -14.88 10.29
N GLY A 124 -1.14 -14.77 10.73
CA GLY A 124 -2.31 -15.02 9.89
C GLY A 124 -2.54 -16.48 9.48
N LEU A 125 -1.87 -17.44 10.13
CA LEU A 125 -2.01 -18.88 9.85
C LEU A 125 -3.39 -19.43 10.22
N ASP A 126 -4.11 -18.74 11.08
CA ASP A 126 -5.48 -19.08 11.50
C ASP A 126 -6.55 -18.26 10.75
N GLN A 127 -6.17 -17.49 9.72
CA GLN A 127 -7.16 -16.76 8.93
C GLN A 127 -7.98 -17.75 8.07
N PRO A 128 -9.31 -17.64 8.05
CA PRO A 128 -10.12 -18.43 7.12
C PRO A 128 -9.67 -18.11 5.70
N ALA A 129 -9.53 -19.13 4.86
CA ALA A 129 -9.29 -18.94 3.43
C ALA A 129 -10.31 -17.93 2.90
N GLN A 130 -9.85 -16.89 2.20
CA GLN A 130 -10.76 -15.92 1.59
C GLN A 130 -11.70 -16.69 0.65
N LEU A 131 -12.96 -16.83 1.07
CA LEU A 131 -14.01 -17.30 0.19
C LEU A 131 -14.19 -16.22 -0.88
N HIS A 132 -13.61 -16.44 -2.06
CA HIS A 132 -14.06 -15.76 -3.26
C HIS A 132 -15.50 -16.23 -3.49
N VAL A 133 -16.47 -15.46 -3.01
CA VAL A 133 -17.86 -15.63 -3.41
C VAL A 133 -17.93 -15.15 -4.86
N ALA A 134 -17.66 -16.07 -5.79
CA ALA A 134 -17.99 -15.89 -7.19
C ALA A 134 -19.52 -15.85 -7.30
N GLY A 135 -20.07 -14.65 -7.39
CA GLY A 135 -21.48 -14.46 -7.71
C GLY A 135 -22.34 -13.81 -6.62
N VAL A 136 -21.93 -12.65 -6.11
CA VAL A 136 -22.83 -11.48 -5.96
C VAL A 136 -21.93 -10.23 -6.06
N PRO A 137 -22.15 -9.32 -7.02
CA PRO A 137 -21.41 -8.07 -7.06
C PRO A 137 -21.82 -7.22 -5.85
N THR A 138 -21.08 -7.38 -4.75
CA THR A 138 -21.39 -6.65 -3.53
C THR A 138 -20.62 -5.34 -3.54
N ALA A 139 -21.38 -4.24 -3.57
CA ALA A 139 -21.01 -2.86 -3.29
C ALA A 139 -20.27 -2.07 -4.37
N GLY A 140 -20.89 -1.96 -5.55
CA GLY A 140 -21.18 -0.61 -6.03
C GLY A 140 -22.26 -0.04 -5.12
N VAL A 141 -21.96 0.98 -4.33
CA VAL A 141 -22.97 1.64 -3.49
C VAL A 141 -23.91 2.41 -4.42
N PHE A 142 -25.09 1.86 -4.70
CA PHE A 142 -26.12 2.45 -5.56
C PHE A 142 -26.95 3.49 -4.79
N ILE A 143 -26.30 4.57 -4.35
CA ILE A 143 -27.02 5.69 -3.72
C ILE A 143 -27.81 6.43 -4.82
N GLY A 144 -29.14 6.49 -4.67
CA GLY A 144 -30.04 7.28 -5.51
C GLY A 144 -30.72 6.53 -6.67
N TRP A 145 -30.63 5.19 -6.72
CA TRP A 145 -31.39 4.38 -7.68
C TRP A 145 -32.76 4.02 -7.09
N SER A 146 -33.80 4.02 -7.92
CA SER A 146 -35.10 3.46 -7.54
C SER A 146 -35.09 1.93 -7.62
N ASP A 147 -36.05 1.27 -6.96
CA ASP A 147 -36.20 -0.19 -7.02
C ASP A 147 -36.41 -0.67 -8.48
N GLU A 148 -37.10 0.13 -9.30
CA GLU A 148 -37.31 -0.15 -10.72
C GLU A 148 -36.01 -0.03 -11.55
N ASP A 149 -35.10 0.87 -11.19
CA ASP A 149 -33.79 1.01 -11.84
C ASP A 149 -32.88 -0.19 -11.52
N LEU A 150 -32.93 -0.66 -10.27
CA LEU A 150 -32.26 -1.88 -9.83
C LEU A 150 -32.77 -3.11 -10.59
N GLU A 151 -34.09 -3.28 -10.68
CA GLU A 151 -34.68 -4.38 -11.41
C GLU A 151 -34.33 -4.37 -12.90
N ARG A 152 -34.33 -3.19 -13.53
CA ARG A 152 -33.92 -3.05 -14.94
C ARG A 152 -32.47 -3.43 -15.13
N PHE A 153 -31.55 -2.91 -14.32
CA PHE A 153 -30.13 -3.26 -14.42
C PHE A 153 -29.89 -4.77 -14.26
N VAL A 154 -30.56 -5.43 -13.31
CA VAL A 154 -30.44 -6.88 -13.11
C VAL A 154 -30.97 -7.67 -14.32
N LYS A 155 -32.04 -7.21 -14.95
CA LYS A 155 -32.67 -7.89 -16.10
C LYS A 155 -31.97 -7.62 -17.43
N THR A 156 -31.44 -6.41 -17.64
CA THR A 156 -30.96 -5.95 -18.95
C THR A 156 -29.48 -5.55 -18.97
N GLY A 157 -28.86 -5.35 -17.81
CA GLY A 157 -27.51 -4.81 -17.68
C GLY A 157 -27.40 -3.31 -17.95
N GLU A 158 -28.51 -2.60 -18.19
CA GLU A 158 -28.50 -1.17 -18.51
C GLU A 158 -28.45 -0.29 -17.26
N HIS A 159 -27.48 0.63 -17.22
CA HIS A 159 -27.33 1.60 -16.15
C HIS A 159 -28.34 2.76 -16.31
N PRO A 160 -28.96 3.27 -15.23
CA PRO A 160 -29.99 4.31 -15.32
C PRO A 160 -29.47 5.64 -15.88
N ASP A 161 -28.22 5.99 -15.60
CA ASP A 161 -27.52 7.08 -16.28
C ASP A 161 -26.83 6.56 -17.55
N ARG A 162 -27.48 6.77 -18.71
CA ARG A 162 -26.96 6.39 -20.05
C ARG A 162 -25.70 7.13 -20.49
N ARG A 163 -25.20 8.10 -19.70
CA ARG A 163 -23.93 8.79 -19.98
C ARG A 163 -22.70 8.00 -19.51
N LEU A 164 -22.89 6.94 -18.72
CA LEU A 164 -21.81 6.04 -18.32
C LEU A 164 -21.80 4.82 -19.24
N PRO A 165 -20.73 4.55 -20.00
CA PRO A 165 -20.71 3.42 -20.92
C PRO A 165 -20.74 2.09 -20.14
N PRO A 166 -21.44 1.07 -20.66
CA PRO A 166 -21.69 -0.22 -19.99
C PRO A 166 -20.46 -1.14 -19.88
N GLN A 167 -19.24 -0.63 -20.02
CA GLN A 167 -18.01 -1.44 -20.04
C GLN A 167 -16.92 -1.00 -19.05
N ALA A 168 -17.24 -0.20 -18.03
CA ALA A 168 -16.21 0.22 -17.07
C ALA A 168 -15.78 -0.86 -16.05
N ILE A 169 -16.02 -2.16 -16.31
CA ILE A 169 -15.59 -3.27 -15.44
C ILE A 169 -15.18 -4.49 -16.30
N LEU A 170 -13.93 -4.53 -16.82
CA LEU A 170 -12.99 -5.66 -16.68
C LEU A 170 -11.64 -5.41 -17.41
N LEU A 171 -10.56 -5.30 -16.62
CA LEU A 171 -9.13 -5.55 -16.88
C LEU A 171 -8.33 -4.63 -17.83
N PRO A 172 -7.07 -4.32 -17.47
CA PRO A 172 -5.97 -4.31 -18.43
C PRO A 172 -5.15 -5.61 -18.31
N LYS A 173 -5.13 -6.42 -19.38
CA LYS A 173 -3.97 -7.27 -19.65
C LYS A 173 -2.80 -6.33 -19.98
N LEU A 174 -1.69 -6.52 -19.27
CA LEU A 174 -0.52 -5.63 -19.26
C LEU A 174 0.45 -5.87 -20.45
N GLU A 175 0.02 -6.46 -21.56
CA GLU A 175 0.94 -6.96 -22.61
C GLU A 175 0.82 -6.30 -24.00
N GLU A 176 -0.11 -5.36 -24.25
CA GLU A 176 -0.32 -4.81 -25.60
C GLU A 176 -0.01 -3.31 -25.77
N LEU A 177 0.60 -2.65 -24.77
CA LEU A 177 0.99 -1.23 -24.87
C LEU A 177 2.37 -1.00 -25.52
N ASP A 178 3.06 -2.04 -26.01
CA ASP A 178 4.42 -1.91 -26.56
C ASP A 178 4.50 -2.03 -28.10
N GLN A 179 3.37 -2.18 -28.81
CA GLN A 179 3.38 -2.35 -30.28
C GLN A 179 2.64 -1.27 -31.09
N ALA A 180 1.98 -0.30 -30.45
CA ALA A 180 1.20 0.72 -31.17
C ALA A 180 1.93 2.05 -31.43
N ASP A 181 3.11 2.29 -30.85
CA ASP A 181 3.85 3.56 -31.00
C ASP A 181 4.86 3.58 -32.18
N ASN A 182 4.86 2.57 -33.07
CA ASN A 182 5.83 2.51 -34.18
C ASN A 182 5.25 2.40 -35.60
N GLN A 183 3.98 2.77 -35.83
CA GLN A 183 3.45 2.91 -37.19
C GLN A 183 2.55 4.14 -37.29
N GLY A 184 3.08 5.26 -37.81
CA GLY A 184 2.23 6.42 -38.13
C GLY A 184 2.90 7.79 -38.25
N THR A 185 4.11 7.92 -38.81
CA THR A 185 4.47 9.14 -39.55
C THR A 185 4.45 8.82 -41.04
N GLU A 186 3.31 9.02 -41.70
CA GLU A 186 3.25 9.13 -43.16
C GLU A 186 3.27 10.60 -43.58
N LYS A 187 4.26 10.91 -44.43
CA LYS A 187 4.24 11.69 -45.68
C LYS A 187 3.06 12.64 -45.98
N PRO A 188 3.31 13.76 -46.68
CA PRO A 188 3.74 13.74 -48.10
C PRO A 188 5.22 14.06 -48.36
#